data_AF-I2NH03-F1
#
_entry.id   AF-I2NH03-F1
#
_cell.length_a   1.000
_cell.length_b   1.000
_cell.length_c   1.000
_cell.angle_alpha   90.00
_cell.angle_beta   90.00
_cell.angle_gamma   90.00
#
_symmetry.space_group_name_H-M   'P 1'
#
loop_
_entity.id
_entity.type
_entity.pdbx_description
1 polymer ?
#
loop_
_entity_poly.entity_id
_entity_poly.type
_entity_poly.pdbx_seq_one_letter_code
_entity_poly.pdbx_strand_id
1 'polypeptide(L)'
;MAQQIRLIAPEIFTIGGTSVDREKTITFLNEVDLYFRQRKRIILDLSRIKEAYAESTLLLFSAVHSVRCRSKRHNAISIIYPEENSNPDGYARIILSGLKKALEAKNENEILQLVIDGNYYQSGCKETIETLQINTSQMIFQIDGISAEQKIVLLTAISEALLNIQHHAYIGNDYLQRVLRRNRWWQCCWYSPSAHRMVFLIYDAGVGALNSYYPDSDDNAPQEKINKMKELMSKGYSRFNHNGIGKRGKGSEDLKNVIQNFVEEERLTIYTDEVIYSYQYSQGDEKKNCIATSPQCKIKGTLIVWSLILPEKGN
;
A
#
# COMPACT_ATOMS: atom_id res chain seq x y z
N MET A 1 -12.34 -18.97 -27.77
CA MET A 1 -11.03 -18.72 -27.11
C MET A 1 -11.13 -17.40 -26.36
N ALA A 2 -10.58 -17.30 -25.14
CA ALA A 2 -10.59 -16.02 -24.42
C ALA A 2 -9.70 -15.01 -25.15
N GLN A 3 -10.22 -13.80 -25.41
CA GLN A 3 -9.45 -12.73 -26.04
C GLN A 3 -8.23 -12.39 -25.16
N GLN A 4 -7.06 -12.30 -25.80
CA GLN A 4 -5.81 -11.92 -25.14
C GLN A 4 -5.60 -10.42 -25.26
N ILE A 5 -5.20 -9.76 -24.17
CA ILE A 5 -4.85 -8.35 -24.13
C ILE A 5 -3.43 -8.19 -23.58
N ARG A 6 -2.62 -7.34 -24.19
CA ARG A 6 -1.29 -6.95 -23.69
C ARG A 6 -1.39 -5.54 -23.13
N LEU A 7 -1.04 -5.37 -21.86
CA LEU A 7 -0.94 -4.08 -21.18
C LEU A 7 0.53 -3.76 -20.99
N ILE A 8 0.97 -2.61 -21.49
CA ILE A 8 2.37 -2.18 -21.39
C ILE A 8 2.45 -1.18 -20.23
N ALA A 9 3.29 -1.48 -19.24
CA ALA A 9 3.52 -0.57 -18.13
C ALA A 9 4.26 0.70 -18.61
N PRO A 10 3.99 1.88 -18.00
CA PRO A 10 4.76 3.09 -18.29
C PRO A 10 6.23 2.91 -17.88
N GLU A 11 7.13 3.63 -18.54
CA GLU A 11 8.57 3.56 -18.23
C GLU A 11 8.89 4.05 -16.81
N ILE A 12 8.15 5.07 -16.34
CA ILE A 12 8.20 5.55 -14.96
C ILE A 12 6.93 5.07 -14.26
N PHE A 13 7.09 4.06 -13.40
CA PHE A 13 6.00 3.41 -12.68
C PHE A 13 5.86 4.00 -11.27
N THR A 14 5.09 5.09 -11.17
CA THR A 14 4.95 5.88 -9.95
C THR A 14 3.52 6.41 -9.75
N ILE A 15 3.10 6.52 -8.50
CA ILE A 15 1.85 7.18 -8.09
C ILE A 15 2.10 8.47 -7.28
N GLY A 16 3.36 8.72 -6.91
CA GLY A 16 3.80 9.91 -6.15
C GLY A 16 4.61 10.91 -6.98
N GLY A 17 4.85 10.63 -8.26
CA GLY A 17 5.54 11.51 -9.20
C GLY A 17 4.63 12.58 -9.83
N THR A 18 4.90 12.91 -11.10
CA THR A 18 4.08 13.89 -11.84
C THR A 18 2.64 13.41 -12.01
N SER A 19 1.70 14.33 -12.25
CA SER A 19 0.29 13.99 -12.52
C SER A 19 0.15 13.04 -13.72
N VAL A 20 0.97 13.22 -14.75
CA VAL A 20 0.99 12.41 -15.97
C VAL A 20 1.47 10.98 -15.69
N ASP A 21 2.56 10.81 -14.95
CA ASP A 21 3.10 9.48 -14.64
C ASP A 21 2.17 8.71 -13.69
N ARG A 22 1.57 9.43 -12.73
CA ARG A 22 0.52 8.91 -11.87
C ARG A 22 -0.66 8.40 -12.68
N GLU A 23 -1.20 9.22 -13.57
CA GLU A 23 -2.36 8.86 -14.40
C GLU A 23 -2.08 7.61 -15.24
N LYS A 24 -0.92 7.54 -15.91
CA LYS A 24 -0.52 6.35 -16.67
C LYS A 24 -0.44 5.10 -15.79
N THR A 25 0.17 5.22 -14.61
CA THR A 25 0.35 4.11 -13.67
C THR A 25 -0.99 3.61 -13.13
N ILE A 26 -1.87 4.51 -12.69
CA ILE A 26 -3.19 4.15 -12.18
C ILE A 26 -4.08 3.58 -13.29
N THR A 27 -4.03 4.16 -14.49
CA THR A 27 -4.77 3.63 -15.66
C THR A 27 -4.36 2.20 -15.96
N PHE A 28 -3.06 1.94 -16.07
CA PHE A 28 -2.53 0.59 -16.27
C PHE A 28 -3.02 -0.40 -15.19
N LEU A 29 -2.96 -0.02 -13.91
CA LEU A 29 -3.45 -0.84 -12.79
C LEU A 29 -4.96 -1.10 -12.85
N ASN A 30 -5.75 -0.09 -13.20
CA ASN A 30 -7.21 -0.19 -13.32
C ASN A 30 -7.63 -1.09 -14.49
N GLU A 31 -6.89 -1.02 -15.61
CA GLU A 31 -7.10 -1.88 -16.77
C GLU A 31 -6.90 -3.37 -16.45
N VAL A 32 -5.99 -3.73 -15.52
CA VAL A 32 -5.83 -5.12 -15.07
C VAL A 32 -7.14 -5.67 -14.53
N ASP A 33 -7.80 -4.96 -13.62
CA ASP A 33 -9.07 -5.39 -13.03
C ASP A 33 -10.21 -5.35 -14.05
N LEU A 34 -10.26 -4.31 -14.90
CA LEU A 34 -11.25 -4.16 -15.96
C LEU A 34 -11.23 -5.36 -16.92
N TYR A 35 -10.08 -5.66 -17.50
CA TYR A 35 -9.96 -6.75 -18.47
C TYR A 35 -10.08 -8.14 -17.82
N PHE A 36 -9.71 -8.27 -16.53
CA PHE A 36 -9.97 -9.48 -15.77
C PHE A 36 -11.47 -9.76 -15.63
N ARG A 37 -12.27 -8.74 -15.27
CA ARG A 37 -13.74 -8.84 -15.17
C ARG A 37 -14.39 -9.17 -16.51
N GLN A 38 -13.82 -8.67 -17.62
CA GLN A 38 -14.22 -9.03 -18.99
C GLN A 38 -13.76 -10.45 -19.41
N ARG A 39 -13.22 -11.26 -18.48
CA ARG A 39 -12.74 -12.63 -18.71
C ARG A 39 -11.64 -12.75 -19.77
N LYS A 40 -10.91 -11.66 -20.05
CA LYS A 40 -9.76 -11.69 -20.95
C LYS A 40 -8.56 -12.41 -20.30
N ARG A 41 -7.61 -12.82 -21.13
CA ARG A 41 -6.27 -13.24 -20.68
C ARG A 41 -5.35 -12.03 -20.75
N ILE A 42 -4.71 -11.68 -19.64
CA ILE A 42 -3.89 -10.47 -19.53
C ILE A 42 -2.42 -10.85 -19.65
N ILE A 43 -1.70 -10.18 -20.54
CA ILE A 43 -0.24 -10.15 -20.57
C ILE A 43 0.17 -8.79 -20.02
N LEU A 44 0.73 -8.76 -18.81
CA LEU A 44 1.37 -7.56 -18.28
C LEU A 44 2.78 -7.49 -18.82
N ASP A 45 3.13 -6.37 -19.42
CA ASP A 45 4.45 -6.15 -19.97
C ASP A 45 5.18 -5.09 -19.17
N LEU A 46 6.13 -5.55 -18.36
CA LEU A 46 6.98 -4.72 -17.50
C LEU A 46 8.35 -4.46 -18.14
N SER A 47 8.59 -4.93 -19.37
CA SER A 47 9.91 -4.90 -20.02
C SER A 47 10.46 -3.48 -20.25
N ARG A 48 9.58 -2.47 -20.26
CA ARG A 48 9.93 -1.07 -20.50
C ARG A 48 10.08 -0.23 -19.24
N ILE A 49 9.80 -0.78 -18.06
CA ILE A 49 9.96 -0.04 -16.80
C ILE A 49 11.43 0.29 -16.62
N LYS A 50 11.76 1.56 -16.45
CA LYS A 50 13.09 2.06 -16.11
C LYS A 50 13.14 2.51 -14.65
N GLU A 51 12.05 3.11 -14.18
CA GLU A 51 11.90 3.58 -12.82
C GLU A 51 10.66 2.97 -12.18
N ALA A 52 10.78 2.45 -10.96
CA ALA A 52 9.65 1.92 -10.21
C ALA A 52 9.76 2.29 -8.74
N TYR A 53 8.63 2.70 -8.16
CA TYR A 53 8.55 3.19 -6.79
C TYR A 53 7.74 2.22 -5.92
N ALA A 54 8.11 2.11 -4.65
CA ALA A 54 7.59 1.10 -3.72
C ALA A 54 6.05 1.12 -3.61
N GLU A 55 5.44 2.31 -3.64
CA GLU A 55 3.99 2.47 -3.61
C GLU A 55 3.33 1.79 -4.82
N SER A 56 3.91 1.99 -6.00
CA SER A 56 3.32 1.51 -7.26
C SER A 56 3.56 0.04 -7.45
N THR A 57 4.74 -0.46 -7.07
CA THR A 57 5.05 -1.90 -7.12
C THR A 57 4.23 -2.70 -6.12
N LEU A 58 3.91 -2.15 -4.96
CA LEU A 58 2.96 -2.77 -4.02
C LEU A 58 1.55 -2.85 -4.62
N LEU A 59 1.08 -1.77 -5.26
CA LEU A 59 -0.20 -1.80 -5.97
C LEU A 59 -0.21 -2.82 -7.11
N LEU A 60 0.87 -2.95 -7.87
CA LEU A 60 1.02 -3.98 -8.91
C LEU A 60 0.95 -5.39 -8.31
N PHE A 61 1.70 -5.64 -7.23
CA PHE A 61 1.63 -6.91 -6.51
C PHE A 61 0.19 -7.21 -6.05
N SER A 62 -0.49 -6.22 -5.48
CA SER A 62 -1.88 -6.37 -5.06
C SER A 62 -2.83 -6.71 -6.21
N ALA A 63 -2.67 -6.05 -7.37
CA ALA A 63 -3.53 -6.24 -8.53
C ALA A 63 -3.36 -7.64 -9.12
N VAL A 64 -2.11 -8.09 -9.31
CA VAL A 64 -1.80 -9.44 -9.81
C VAL A 64 -2.26 -10.51 -8.84
N HIS A 65 -1.97 -10.34 -7.54
CA HIS A 65 -2.36 -11.31 -6.53
C HIS A 65 -3.89 -11.39 -6.40
N SER A 66 -4.58 -10.25 -6.38
CA SER A 66 -6.04 -10.19 -6.35
C SER A 66 -6.68 -10.89 -7.54
N VAL A 67 -6.13 -10.75 -8.75
CA VAL A 67 -6.59 -11.52 -9.92
C VAL A 67 -6.44 -13.02 -9.68
N ARG A 68 -5.31 -13.46 -9.12
CA ARG A 68 -5.06 -14.88 -8.83
C ARG A 68 -5.98 -15.44 -7.76
N CYS A 69 -6.22 -14.71 -6.67
CA CYS A 69 -7.20 -15.12 -5.65
C CYS A 69 -8.62 -15.29 -6.24
N ARG A 70 -9.00 -14.42 -7.17
CA ARG A 70 -10.36 -14.39 -7.76
C ARG A 70 -10.52 -15.33 -8.95
N SER A 71 -9.43 -15.78 -9.55
CA SER A 71 -9.44 -16.55 -10.79
C SER A 71 -9.36 -18.04 -10.53
N LYS A 72 -10.25 -18.81 -11.15
CA LYS A 72 -10.09 -20.27 -11.31
C LYS A 72 -9.18 -20.65 -12.48
N ARG A 73 -8.72 -19.69 -13.28
CA ARG A 73 -7.88 -19.89 -14.47
C ARG A 73 -6.42 -19.65 -14.11
N HIS A 74 -5.59 -20.68 -14.22
CA HIS A 74 -4.14 -20.59 -13.97
C HIS A 74 -3.40 -19.63 -14.91
N ASN A 75 -3.95 -19.39 -16.11
CA ASN A 75 -3.37 -18.51 -17.12
C ASN A 75 -4.12 -17.18 -17.29
N ALA A 76 -4.91 -16.75 -16.29
CA ALA A 76 -5.61 -15.45 -16.36
C ALA A 76 -4.65 -14.27 -16.55
N ILE A 77 -3.43 -14.38 -16.01
CA ILE A 77 -2.40 -13.36 -16.06
C ILE A 77 -1.03 -13.99 -16.31
N SER A 78 -0.26 -13.41 -17.23
CA SER A 78 1.15 -13.72 -17.48
C SER A 78 1.93 -12.42 -17.57
N ILE A 79 3.22 -12.46 -17.26
CA ILE A 79 4.05 -11.26 -17.09
C ILE A 79 5.29 -11.39 -17.97
N ILE A 80 5.60 -10.34 -18.74
CA ILE A 80 6.88 -10.14 -19.43
C ILE A 80 7.73 -9.24 -18.52
N TYR A 81 8.93 -9.71 -18.21
CA TYR A 81 9.85 -9.03 -17.30
C TYR A 81 10.95 -8.30 -18.07
N PRO A 82 11.55 -7.24 -17.50
CA PRO A 82 12.77 -6.65 -18.02
C PRO A 82 13.94 -7.66 -17.95
N GLU A 83 14.81 -7.62 -18.95
CA GLU A 83 16.01 -8.47 -19.03
C GLU A 83 17.26 -7.64 -18.70
N GLU A 84 18.23 -8.25 -18.02
CA GLU A 84 19.45 -7.58 -17.55
C GLU A 84 20.24 -6.88 -18.67
N ASN A 85 20.36 -7.52 -19.83
CA ASN A 85 21.14 -7.00 -20.95
C ASN A 85 20.45 -5.86 -21.72
N SER A 86 19.12 -5.86 -21.78
CA SER A 86 18.35 -4.90 -22.58
C SER A 86 17.74 -3.77 -21.76
N ASN A 87 17.50 -4.00 -20.47
CA ASN A 87 16.96 -3.02 -19.53
C ASN A 87 17.49 -3.29 -18.09
N PRO A 88 18.75 -2.94 -17.80
CA PRO A 88 19.37 -3.17 -16.49
C PRO A 88 18.66 -2.41 -15.36
N ASP A 89 18.15 -1.20 -15.62
CA ASP A 89 17.43 -0.41 -14.62
C ASP A 89 16.13 -1.10 -14.20
N GLY A 90 15.31 -1.51 -15.18
CA GLY A 90 14.11 -2.29 -14.94
C GLY A 90 14.40 -3.62 -14.25
N TYR A 91 15.48 -4.30 -14.67
CA TYR A 91 15.92 -5.55 -14.06
C TYR A 91 16.21 -5.37 -12.57
N ALA A 92 16.96 -4.33 -12.19
CA ALA A 92 17.24 -4.02 -10.79
C ALA A 92 15.96 -3.70 -9.99
N ARG A 93 15.03 -2.93 -10.58
CA ARG A 93 13.82 -2.47 -9.89
C ARG A 93 12.72 -3.53 -9.78
N ILE A 94 12.64 -4.50 -10.69
CA ILE A 94 11.57 -5.52 -10.72
C ILE A 94 12.08 -6.89 -10.30
N ILE A 95 13.30 -7.26 -10.68
CA ILE A 95 13.82 -8.61 -10.44
C ILE A 95 14.61 -8.64 -9.14
N LEU A 96 15.65 -7.80 -9.03
CA LEU A 96 16.52 -7.78 -7.85
C LEU A 96 15.83 -7.25 -6.59
N SER A 97 14.76 -6.45 -6.75
CA SER A 97 13.93 -5.99 -5.62
C SER A 97 13.08 -7.10 -4.98
N GLY A 98 13.06 -8.30 -5.55
CA GLY A 98 12.22 -9.40 -5.08
C GLY A 98 10.75 -9.32 -5.56
N LEU A 99 10.37 -8.27 -6.29
CA LEU A 99 9.01 -8.10 -6.82
C LEU A 99 8.62 -9.23 -7.78
N LYS A 100 9.53 -9.69 -8.65
CA LYS A 100 9.25 -10.85 -9.54
C LYS A 100 8.76 -12.06 -8.74
N LYS A 101 9.45 -12.43 -7.66
CA LYS A 101 9.08 -13.58 -6.84
C LYS A 101 7.67 -13.42 -6.26
N ALA A 102 7.33 -12.23 -5.77
CA ALA A 102 5.99 -11.93 -5.28
C ALA A 102 4.92 -11.94 -6.40
N LEU A 103 5.26 -11.39 -7.57
CA LEU A 103 4.41 -11.43 -8.77
C LEU A 103 4.31 -12.83 -9.37
N GLU A 104 5.14 -13.79 -8.99
CA GLU A 104 5.08 -15.18 -9.45
C GLU A 104 4.33 -16.09 -8.48
N ALA A 105 4.12 -15.68 -7.22
CA ALA A 105 3.35 -16.43 -6.23
C ALA A 105 1.88 -16.64 -6.65
N LYS A 106 1.51 -17.89 -6.97
CA LYS A 106 0.23 -18.27 -7.59
C LYS A 106 -0.81 -18.74 -6.59
N ASN A 107 -0.39 -19.15 -5.41
CA ASN A 107 -1.25 -19.74 -4.38
C ASN A 107 -0.82 -19.28 -2.98
N GLU A 108 -1.65 -19.61 -1.99
CA GLU A 108 -1.48 -19.16 -0.61
C GLU A 108 -0.20 -19.68 0.05
N ASN A 109 0.24 -20.90 -0.30
CA ASN A 109 1.48 -21.45 0.24
C ASN A 109 2.69 -20.65 -0.27
N GLU A 110 2.71 -20.33 -1.57
CA GLU A 110 3.76 -19.48 -2.17
C GLU A 110 3.75 -18.07 -1.59
N ILE A 111 2.58 -17.51 -1.26
CA ILE A 111 2.45 -16.20 -0.60
C ILE A 111 2.98 -16.24 0.83
N LEU A 112 2.68 -17.27 1.60
CA LEU A 112 3.23 -17.46 2.95
C LEU A 112 4.75 -17.69 2.90
N GLN A 113 5.24 -18.36 1.85
CA GLN A 113 6.67 -18.56 1.65
C GLN A 113 7.42 -17.23 1.46
N LEU A 114 6.79 -16.19 0.87
CA LEU A 114 7.40 -14.85 0.80
C LEU A 114 7.73 -14.29 2.18
N VAL A 115 6.89 -14.57 3.18
CA VAL A 115 7.09 -14.14 4.57
C VAL A 115 8.27 -14.88 5.19
N ILE A 116 8.30 -16.20 5.03
CA ILE A 116 9.36 -17.07 5.54
C ILE A 116 10.70 -16.70 4.91
N ASP A 117 10.71 -16.40 3.62
CA ASP A 117 11.91 -16.04 2.86
C ASP A 117 12.37 -14.59 3.09
N GLY A 118 11.67 -13.81 3.93
CA GLY A 118 11.98 -12.41 4.17
C GLY A 118 11.87 -11.53 2.92
N ASN A 119 11.02 -11.90 1.95
CA ASN A 119 10.78 -11.06 0.77
C ASN A 119 10.14 -9.73 1.21
N TYR A 120 10.57 -8.63 0.60
CA TYR A 120 10.03 -7.31 0.92
C TYR A 120 8.52 -7.20 0.65
N TYR A 121 7.99 -7.93 -0.32
CA TYR A 121 6.57 -7.93 -0.66
C TYR A 121 5.87 -9.12 -0.01
N GLN A 122 4.90 -8.83 0.86
CA GLN A 122 4.19 -9.83 1.64
C GLN A 122 2.67 -9.57 1.58
N SER A 123 1.87 -10.60 1.81
CA SER A 123 0.41 -10.46 1.86
C SER A 123 -0.18 -11.34 2.94
N GLY A 124 -1.19 -10.81 3.62
CA GLY A 124 -1.91 -11.49 4.69
C GLY A 124 -3.41 -11.43 4.56
N CYS A 125 -4.07 -12.25 5.35
CA CYS A 125 -5.51 -12.21 5.57
C CYS A 125 -5.82 -12.49 7.04
N LYS A 126 -7.11 -12.48 7.41
CA LYS A 126 -7.52 -12.66 8.81
C LYS A 126 -6.90 -13.89 9.48
N GLU A 127 -6.78 -14.99 8.74
CA GLU A 127 -6.22 -16.25 9.25
C GLU A 127 -4.69 -16.25 9.41
N THR A 128 -3.96 -15.31 8.81
CA THR A 128 -2.49 -15.28 8.79
C THR A 128 -1.90 -14.07 9.48
N ILE A 129 -2.73 -13.25 10.13
CA ILE A 129 -2.33 -11.97 10.72
C ILE A 129 -1.25 -12.14 11.79
N GLU A 130 -1.40 -13.10 12.69
CA GLU A 130 -0.47 -13.33 13.79
C GLU A 130 0.92 -13.72 13.27
N THR A 131 0.98 -14.66 12.32
CA THR A 131 2.24 -15.09 11.68
C THR A 131 2.96 -13.92 11.00
N LEU A 132 2.20 -13.09 10.28
CA LEU A 132 2.75 -11.91 9.60
C LEU A 132 3.21 -10.83 10.57
N GLN A 133 2.47 -10.59 11.64
CA GLN A 133 2.86 -9.62 12.67
C GLN A 133 4.14 -10.05 13.38
N ILE A 134 4.31 -11.35 13.69
CA ILE A 134 5.54 -11.89 14.26
C ILE A 134 6.72 -11.68 13.31
N ASN A 135 6.57 -12.04 12.03
CA ASN A 135 7.64 -11.88 11.04
C ASN A 135 7.98 -10.40 10.79
N THR A 136 6.97 -9.54 10.69
CA THR A 136 7.14 -8.09 10.53
C THR A 136 7.88 -7.51 11.75
N SER A 137 7.53 -7.96 12.95
CA SER A 137 8.24 -7.59 14.18
C SER A 137 9.71 -8.01 14.11
N GLN A 138 9.98 -9.27 13.78
CA GLN A 138 11.35 -9.77 13.66
C GLN A 138 12.16 -8.98 12.63
N MET A 139 11.59 -8.69 11.46
CA MET A 139 12.21 -7.87 10.42
C MET A 139 12.54 -6.47 10.95
N ILE A 140 11.59 -5.79 11.60
CA ILE A 140 11.79 -4.44 12.16
C ILE A 140 12.85 -4.46 13.28
N PHE A 141 12.86 -5.49 14.13
CA PHE A 141 13.86 -5.63 15.19
C PHE A 141 15.27 -5.86 14.66
N GLN A 142 15.42 -6.45 13.47
CA GLN A 142 16.71 -6.63 12.78
C GLN A 142 17.21 -5.37 12.07
N ILE A 143 16.40 -4.31 11.94
CA ILE A 143 16.87 -3.06 11.33
C ILE A 143 17.80 -2.33 12.31
N ASP A 144 19.04 -2.17 11.88
CA ASP A 144 20.05 -1.36 12.57
C ASP A 144 19.76 0.13 12.41
N GLY A 145 20.13 0.93 13.41
CA GLY A 145 19.96 2.40 13.37
C GLY A 145 18.59 2.90 13.86
N ILE A 146 17.70 2.01 14.28
CA ILE A 146 16.41 2.35 14.90
C ILE A 146 16.42 1.96 16.38
N SER A 147 16.02 2.87 17.27
CA SER A 147 15.90 2.62 18.71
C SER A 147 14.78 1.63 19.03
N ALA A 148 14.83 0.99 20.20
CA ALA A 148 13.75 0.07 20.63
C ALA A 148 12.39 0.79 20.73
N GLU A 149 12.38 2.03 21.20
CA GLU A 149 11.18 2.87 21.31
C GLU A 149 10.58 3.16 19.93
N GLN A 150 11.41 3.59 18.98
CA GLN A 150 11.01 3.82 17.59
C GLN A 150 10.44 2.55 16.93
N LYS A 151 11.07 1.39 17.16
CA LYS A 151 10.56 0.09 16.69
C LYS A 151 9.18 -0.22 17.26
N ILE A 152 8.96 0.02 18.56
CA ILE A 152 7.67 -0.19 19.21
C ILE A 152 6.60 0.72 18.61
N VAL A 153 6.90 2.02 18.44
CA VAL A 153 5.95 2.99 17.85
C VAL A 153 5.54 2.57 16.43
N LEU A 154 6.51 2.16 15.59
CA LEU A 154 6.21 1.67 14.25
C LEU A 154 5.32 0.42 14.28
N LEU A 155 5.61 -0.54 15.16
CA LEU A 155 4.80 -1.76 15.30
C LEU A 155 3.39 -1.48 15.82
N THR A 156 3.21 -0.50 16.70
CA THR A 156 1.90 -0.03 17.14
C THR A 156 1.10 0.55 15.96
N ALA A 157 1.72 1.40 15.13
CA ALA A 157 1.06 1.98 13.97
C ALA A 157 0.69 0.93 12.90
N ILE A 158 1.58 -0.05 12.66
CA ILE A 158 1.29 -1.18 11.77
C ILE A 158 0.10 -1.97 12.29
N SER A 159 0.09 -2.28 13.60
CA SER A 159 -1.02 -3.02 14.24
C SER A 159 -2.35 -2.27 14.10
N GLU A 160 -2.35 -0.96 14.29
CA GLU A 160 -3.53 -0.12 14.13
C GLU A 160 -4.02 -0.09 12.67
N ALA A 161 -3.11 0.02 11.69
CA ALA A 161 -3.49 -0.07 10.28
C ALA A 161 -4.12 -1.42 9.94
N LEU A 162 -3.58 -2.52 10.46
CA LEU A 162 -4.15 -3.86 10.27
C LEU A 162 -5.54 -4.01 10.94
N LEU A 163 -5.74 -3.44 12.14
CA LEU A 163 -7.05 -3.40 12.78
C LEU A 163 -8.08 -2.62 11.93
N ASN A 164 -7.68 -1.47 11.39
CA ASN A 164 -8.52 -0.70 10.47
C ASN A 164 -8.89 -1.51 9.22
N ILE A 165 -7.98 -2.30 8.67
CA ILE A 165 -8.29 -3.20 7.55
C ILE A 165 -9.28 -4.28 7.94
N GLN A 166 -9.07 -4.93 9.09
CA GLN A 166 -9.93 -6.01 9.56
C GLN A 166 -11.36 -5.54 9.83
N HIS A 167 -11.52 -4.33 10.37
CA HIS A 167 -12.82 -3.81 10.79
C HIS A 167 -13.51 -2.95 9.73
N HIS A 168 -12.76 -2.26 8.87
CA HIS A 168 -13.31 -1.16 8.07
C HIS A 168 -13.07 -1.26 6.57
N ALA A 169 -11.97 -1.88 6.12
CA ALA A 169 -11.61 -1.86 4.69
C ALA A 169 -12.67 -2.48 3.78
N TYR A 170 -13.34 -3.56 4.21
CA TYR A 170 -14.23 -4.32 3.32
C TYR A 170 -15.71 -4.29 3.75
N ILE A 171 -16.12 -3.32 4.58
CA ILE A 171 -17.52 -3.17 5.02
C ILE A 171 -18.45 -3.09 3.81
N GLY A 172 -19.57 -3.81 3.86
CA GLY A 172 -20.59 -3.80 2.80
C GLY A 172 -20.20 -4.50 1.50
N ASN A 173 -19.01 -5.14 1.44
CA ASN A 173 -18.53 -5.82 0.23
C ASN A 173 -18.26 -7.32 0.46
N ASP A 174 -19.31 -8.08 0.76
CA ASP A 174 -19.24 -9.52 1.05
C ASP A 174 -18.60 -10.34 -0.09
N TYR A 175 -18.76 -9.88 -1.34
CA TYR A 175 -18.09 -10.51 -2.47
C TYR A 175 -16.57 -10.41 -2.33
N LEU A 176 -16.02 -9.20 -2.17
CA LEU A 176 -14.57 -9.02 -2.00
C LEU A 176 -14.07 -9.70 -0.74
N GLN A 177 -14.79 -9.62 0.38
CA GLN A 177 -14.43 -10.36 1.60
C GLN A 177 -14.27 -11.84 1.32
N ARG A 178 -15.20 -12.47 0.60
CA ARG A 178 -15.12 -13.91 0.29
C ARG A 178 -13.99 -14.25 -0.66
N VAL A 179 -13.83 -13.52 -1.76
CA VAL A 179 -12.85 -13.86 -2.80
C VAL A 179 -11.42 -13.44 -2.46
N LEU A 180 -11.25 -12.54 -1.49
CA LEU A 180 -9.96 -12.13 -0.94
C LEU A 180 -9.74 -12.69 0.47
N ARG A 181 -10.24 -13.91 0.74
CA ARG A 181 -10.00 -14.68 1.98
C ARG A 181 -10.18 -13.85 3.27
N ARG A 182 -11.30 -13.14 3.39
CA ARG A 182 -11.68 -12.31 4.54
C ARG A 182 -10.66 -11.22 4.86
N ASN A 183 -10.69 -10.18 4.06
CA ASN A 183 -9.98 -8.92 4.28
C ASN A 183 -8.47 -9.00 4.05
N ARG A 184 -8.06 -9.53 2.90
CA ARG A 184 -6.64 -9.55 2.50
C ARG A 184 -6.03 -8.14 2.45
N TRP A 185 -4.77 -8.05 2.83
CA TRP A 185 -3.92 -6.88 2.63
C TRP A 185 -2.58 -7.29 2.02
N TRP A 186 -1.84 -6.29 1.60
CA TRP A 186 -0.49 -6.40 1.09
C TRP A 186 0.40 -5.41 1.82
N GLN A 187 1.65 -5.78 2.07
CA GLN A 187 2.63 -4.90 2.68
C GLN A 187 3.95 -4.96 1.94
N CYS A 188 4.70 -3.87 2.02
CA CYS A 188 6.07 -3.79 1.55
C CYS A 188 6.93 -3.07 2.59
N CYS A 189 8.08 -3.63 2.93
CA CYS A 189 9.07 -2.99 3.78
C CYS A 189 10.38 -2.92 3.01
N TRP A 190 10.83 -1.69 2.71
CA TRP A 190 12.10 -1.46 2.05
C TRP A 190 13.01 -0.69 2.99
N TYR A 191 14.19 -1.23 3.25
CA TYR A 191 15.22 -0.57 4.02
C TYR A 191 16.45 -0.37 3.14
N SER A 192 16.89 0.88 3.02
CA SER A 192 18.12 1.27 2.35
C SER A 192 19.12 1.77 3.39
N PRO A 193 20.11 0.93 3.77
CA PRO A 193 21.16 1.34 4.71
C PRO A 193 21.97 2.54 4.20
N SER A 194 22.27 2.58 2.89
CA SER A 194 23.05 3.67 2.30
C SER A 194 22.33 5.01 2.32
N ALA A 195 21.01 5.00 2.11
CA ALA A 195 20.19 6.21 2.18
C ALA A 195 19.65 6.49 3.59
N HIS A 196 20.02 5.68 4.59
CA HIS A 196 19.45 5.70 5.94
C HIS A 196 17.93 5.82 5.92
N ARG A 197 17.27 5.10 5.00
CA ARG A 197 15.83 5.28 4.75
C ARG A 197 15.09 3.97 4.88
N MET A 198 14.03 4.00 5.67
CA MET A 198 13.06 2.93 5.76
C MET A 198 11.74 3.39 5.15
N VAL A 199 11.13 2.55 4.32
CA VAL A 199 9.78 2.76 3.80
C VAL A 199 8.94 1.55 4.14
N PHE A 200 7.89 1.75 4.92
CA PHE A 200 6.90 0.72 5.23
C PHE A 200 5.56 1.09 4.59
N LEU A 201 4.96 0.14 3.89
CA LEU A 201 3.73 0.33 3.15
C LEU A 201 2.72 -0.76 3.52
N ILE A 202 1.46 -0.38 3.69
CA ILE A 202 0.33 -1.32 3.81
C ILE A 202 -0.77 -0.89 2.87
N TYR A 203 -1.34 -1.84 2.15
CA TYR A 203 -2.42 -1.63 1.20
C TYR A 203 -3.55 -2.62 1.40
N ASP A 204 -4.78 -2.13 1.38
CA ASP A 204 -6.00 -2.90 1.19
C ASP A 204 -6.71 -2.50 -0.10
N ALA A 205 -7.38 -3.47 -0.74
CA ALA A 205 -8.18 -3.25 -1.95
C ALA A 205 -9.66 -3.03 -1.63
N GLY A 206 -9.94 -2.50 -0.43
CA GLY A 206 -11.27 -2.31 0.12
C GLY A 206 -12.03 -1.12 -0.48
N VAL A 207 -13.00 -0.62 0.29
CA VAL A 207 -13.85 0.51 -0.10
C VAL A 207 -13.14 1.86 0.00
N GLY A 208 -11.98 1.93 0.66
CA GLY A 208 -11.26 3.17 0.94
C GLY A 208 -11.62 3.76 2.30
N ALA A 209 -10.67 4.43 2.95
CA ALA A 209 -10.83 4.98 4.29
C ALA A 209 -11.97 6.00 4.35
N LEU A 210 -12.13 6.85 3.33
CA LEU A 210 -13.20 7.84 3.27
C LEU A 210 -14.57 7.21 3.12
N ASN A 211 -14.76 6.32 2.15
CA ASN A 211 -16.05 5.63 1.97
C ASN A 211 -16.39 4.72 3.14
N SER A 212 -15.37 4.16 3.79
CA SER A 212 -15.58 3.43 5.03
C SER A 212 -16.15 4.39 6.07
N TYR A 213 -15.52 5.55 6.28
CA TYR A 213 -15.87 6.50 7.33
C TYR A 213 -17.21 7.22 7.08
N TYR A 214 -17.48 7.57 5.82
CA TYR A 214 -18.71 8.23 5.36
C TYR A 214 -19.21 7.59 4.05
N PRO A 215 -20.04 6.53 4.15
CA PRO A 215 -20.50 5.77 2.99
C PRO A 215 -21.41 6.57 2.02
N ASP A 216 -22.01 7.68 2.48
CA ASP A 216 -22.95 8.48 1.68
C ASP A 216 -22.28 9.68 0.98
N SER A 217 -20.98 9.62 0.67
CA SER A 217 -20.18 10.78 0.21
C SER A 217 -19.81 10.81 -1.27
N ASP A 218 -20.36 9.91 -2.10
CA ASP A 218 -19.96 9.76 -3.50
C ASP A 218 -20.15 11.04 -4.35
N ASP A 219 -21.13 11.88 -4.01
CA ASP A 219 -21.46 13.14 -4.71
C ASP A 219 -20.80 14.41 -4.12
N ASN A 220 -19.89 14.24 -3.16
CA ASN A 220 -19.30 15.39 -2.49
C ASN A 220 -18.30 16.14 -3.38
N ALA A 221 -18.32 17.47 -3.28
CA ALA A 221 -17.31 18.32 -3.90
C ALA A 221 -15.89 17.93 -3.41
N PRO A 222 -14.83 18.04 -4.24
CA PRO A 222 -13.47 17.67 -3.85
C PRO A 222 -12.98 18.27 -2.53
N GLN A 223 -13.37 19.52 -2.24
CA GLN A 223 -13.00 20.21 -1.00
C GLN A 223 -13.62 19.57 0.24
N GLU A 224 -14.84 19.04 0.14
CA GLU A 224 -15.51 18.36 1.24
C GLU A 224 -14.84 17.02 1.55
N LYS A 225 -14.45 16.26 0.52
CA LYS A 225 -13.66 15.02 0.69
C LYS A 225 -12.33 15.29 1.41
N ILE A 226 -11.66 16.40 1.11
CA ILE A 226 -10.46 16.85 1.85
C ILE A 226 -10.79 17.15 3.32
N ASN A 227 -11.84 17.92 3.57
CA ASN A 227 -12.20 18.30 4.94
C ASN A 227 -12.53 17.07 5.79
N LYS A 228 -13.28 16.12 5.22
CA LYS A 228 -13.57 14.81 5.84
C LYS A 228 -12.30 14.00 6.10
N MET A 229 -11.34 14.02 5.19
CA MET A 229 -10.04 13.36 5.42
C MET A 229 -9.27 14.02 6.56
N LYS A 230 -9.26 15.36 6.64
CA LYS A 230 -8.65 16.09 7.75
C LYS A 230 -9.32 15.76 9.09
N GLU A 231 -10.65 15.63 9.10
CA GLU A 231 -11.43 15.24 10.27
C GLU A 231 -11.12 13.80 10.71
N LEU A 232 -11.11 12.85 9.78
CA LEU A 232 -10.70 11.46 10.03
C LEU A 232 -9.30 11.38 10.64
N MET A 233 -8.40 12.24 10.15
CA MET A 233 -7.03 12.35 10.65
C MET A 233 -6.90 13.31 11.84
N SER A 234 -7.97 13.76 12.48
CA SER A 234 -7.92 14.64 13.66
C SER A 234 -7.97 13.84 14.97
N LYS A 235 -7.43 14.42 16.06
CA LYS A 235 -7.35 13.77 17.39
C LYS A 235 -8.74 13.37 17.89
N GLY A 236 -8.91 12.09 18.24
CA GLY A 236 -10.07 11.61 18.99
C GLY A 236 -11.34 11.33 18.20
N TYR A 237 -11.30 11.32 16.88
CA TYR A 237 -12.44 10.98 16.04
C TYR A 237 -12.41 9.51 15.61
N SER A 238 -13.45 8.76 15.97
CA SER A 238 -13.76 7.41 15.45
C SER A 238 -15.26 7.36 15.13
N ARG A 239 -15.71 6.42 14.27
CA ARG A 239 -17.14 6.32 13.87
C ARG A 239 -18.13 6.25 15.04
N PHE A 240 -17.67 5.79 16.22
CA PHE A 240 -18.50 5.71 17.43
C PHE A 240 -18.71 7.04 18.14
N ASN A 241 -18.09 8.14 17.68
CA ASN A 241 -18.23 9.46 18.30
C ASN A 241 -19.33 10.35 17.71
N HIS A 242 -20.13 9.88 16.74
CA HIS A 242 -21.27 10.66 16.24
C HIS A 242 -22.31 10.98 17.33
N ASN A 243 -22.37 10.19 18.42
CA ASN A 243 -23.32 10.36 19.52
C ASN A 243 -22.67 10.58 20.91
N GLY A 244 -21.38 10.94 20.99
CA GLY A 244 -20.74 11.33 22.26
C GLY A 244 -20.58 10.24 23.35
N ILE A 245 -20.88 8.96 23.06
CA ILE A 245 -20.82 7.85 24.05
C ILE A 245 -19.78 6.77 23.65
N GLY A 246 -19.04 6.95 22.55
CA GLY A 246 -18.00 6.01 22.10
C GLY A 246 -16.63 6.22 22.77
N LYS A 247 -15.91 5.14 23.09
CA LYS A 247 -14.52 5.19 23.56
C LYS A 247 -13.65 6.02 22.60
N ARG A 248 -12.88 6.97 23.15
CA ARG A 248 -11.84 7.76 22.46
C ARG A 248 -11.00 6.84 21.54
N GLY A 249 -11.12 7.01 20.23
CA GLY A 249 -10.28 6.29 19.26
C GLY A 249 -8.91 6.94 19.18
N LYS A 250 -7.85 6.19 19.51
CA LYS A 250 -6.44 6.62 19.35
C LYS A 250 -5.87 6.28 17.97
N GLY A 251 -6.62 5.59 17.11
CA GLY A 251 -6.07 4.98 15.90
C GLY A 251 -5.37 5.94 14.93
N SER A 252 -6.01 7.07 14.58
CA SER A 252 -5.37 8.06 13.70
C SER A 252 -4.16 8.74 14.34
N GLU A 253 -4.10 8.79 15.68
CA GLU A 253 -2.92 9.24 16.41
C GLU A 253 -1.82 8.20 16.37
N ASP A 254 -2.13 6.92 16.58
CA ASP A 254 -1.12 5.86 16.54
C ASP A 254 -0.47 5.74 15.14
N LEU A 255 -1.24 5.96 14.06
CA LEU A 255 -0.68 6.06 12.70
C LEU A 255 0.28 7.24 12.53
N LYS A 256 -0.04 8.39 13.15
CA LYS A 256 0.76 9.61 13.08
C LYS A 256 1.96 9.59 14.01
N ASN A 257 1.85 8.97 15.18
CA ASN A 257 2.87 8.95 16.23
C ASN A 257 4.19 8.37 15.74
N VAL A 258 4.20 7.54 14.70
CA VAL A 258 5.46 7.12 14.04
C VAL A 258 6.29 8.33 13.66
N ILE A 259 5.62 9.36 13.15
CA ILE A 259 6.19 10.62 12.69
C ILE A 259 6.17 11.55 13.89
N GLN A 260 7.35 12.00 14.28
CA GLN A 260 7.78 12.74 15.48
C GLN A 260 8.85 11.97 16.26
N ASN A 261 9.02 10.67 15.99
CA ASN A 261 9.91 9.81 16.76
C ASN A 261 11.21 9.43 16.02
N PHE A 262 11.31 9.63 14.71
CA PHE A 262 12.49 9.44 13.88
C PHE A 262 13.03 10.82 13.39
N VAL A 263 14.29 10.88 12.97
CA VAL A 263 15.04 12.14 12.77
C VAL A 263 14.73 12.87 11.45
N GLU A 264 15.11 14.16 11.42
CA GLU A 264 15.22 15.15 10.33
C GLU A 264 14.07 15.30 9.33
N GLU A 265 13.66 14.24 8.63
CA GLU A 265 12.50 14.24 7.74
C GLU A 265 11.73 12.92 7.79
N GLU A 266 10.47 13.02 8.17
CA GLU A 266 9.55 11.88 8.24
C GLU A 266 8.26 12.21 7.53
N ARG A 267 7.66 11.21 6.87
CA ARG A 267 6.45 11.41 6.09
C ARG A 267 5.49 10.23 6.17
N LEU A 268 4.22 10.54 6.38
CA LEU A 268 3.07 9.63 6.30
C LEU A 268 2.28 10.11 5.11
N THR A 269 2.11 9.24 4.13
CA THR A 269 1.22 9.50 3.01
C THR A 269 0.13 8.44 3.00
N ILE A 270 -1.12 8.89 3.01
CA ILE A 270 -2.29 8.03 2.85
C ILE A 270 -2.91 8.37 1.50
N TYR A 271 -2.90 7.40 0.60
CA TYR A 271 -3.70 7.43 -0.61
C TYR A 271 -4.99 6.70 -0.29
N THR A 272 -6.14 7.31 -0.56
CA THR A 272 -7.43 6.65 -0.42
C THR A 272 -8.43 7.28 -1.35
N ASP A 273 -9.09 6.45 -2.16
CA ASP A 273 -10.04 6.92 -3.16
C ASP A 273 -9.46 8.07 -4.01
N GLU A 274 -10.04 9.26 -3.85
CA GLU A 274 -9.73 10.51 -4.54
C GLU A 274 -8.94 11.49 -3.66
N VAL A 275 -8.39 11.06 -2.53
CA VAL A 275 -7.67 11.95 -1.61
C VAL A 275 -6.28 11.41 -1.30
N ILE A 276 -5.32 12.33 -1.27
CA ILE A 276 -3.96 12.08 -0.82
C ILE A 276 -3.72 12.97 0.40
N TYR A 277 -3.62 12.32 1.56
CA TYR A 277 -3.26 13.00 2.81
C TYR A 277 -1.77 12.81 3.07
N SER A 278 -1.05 13.90 3.33
CA SER A 278 0.35 13.85 3.71
C SER A 278 0.52 14.51 5.08
N TYR A 279 1.31 13.89 5.95
CA TYR A 279 1.73 14.44 7.22
C TYR A 279 3.25 14.38 7.25
N GLN A 280 3.90 15.53 7.45
CA GLN A 280 5.35 15.65 7.45
C GLN A 280 5.80 16.31 8.75
N TYR A 281 6.88 15.78 9.32
CA TYR A 281 7.58 16.37 10.44
C TYR A 281 9.03 16.61 10.03
N SER A 282 9.52 17.83 10.30
CA SER A 282 10.90 18.19 10.00
C SER A 282 11.38 19.28 10.94
N GLN A 283 12.59 19.11 11.47
CA GLN A 283 13.29 20.10 12.31
C GLN A 283 12.50 20.65 13.51
N GLY A 284 11.70 19.82 14.18
CA GLY A 284 10.90 20.24 15.33
C GLY A 284 9.56 20.90 14.99
N ASP A 285 9.31 21.20 13.71
CA ASP A 285 8.08 21.80 13.22
C ASP A 285 7.15 20.76 12.59
N GLU A 286 5.91 20.72 13.07
CA GLU A 286 4.83 19.97 12.42
C GLU A 286 4.36 20.72 11.16
N LYS A 287 4.67 20.18 9.98
CA LYS A 287 4.09 20.67 8.71
C LYS A 287 2.95 19.75 8.27
N LYS A 288 1.72 20.14 8.63
CA LYS A 288 0.49 19.51 8.15
C LYS A 288 0.19 19.97 6.72
N ASN A 289 0.83 19.32 5.76
CA ASN A 289 0.53 19.55 4.35
C ASN A 289 -0.51 18.54 3.87
N CYS A 290 -1.80 18.90 3.91
CA CYS A 290 -2.77 18.18 3.09
C CYS A 290 -2.56 18.63 1.63
N ILE A 291 -1.80 17.84 0.85
CA ILE A 291 -1.22 18.30 -0.41
C ILE A 291 -2.20 18.25 -1.60
N ALA A 292 -3.23 17.40 -1.65
CA ALA A 292 -4.07 17.37 -2.87
C ALA A 292 -5.48 16.77 -2.78
N THR A 293 -6.32 17.44 -3.57
CA THR A 293 -7.64 17.15 -4.15
C THR A 293 -7.57 16.11 -5.29
N SER A 294 -8.54 15.19 -5.31
CA SER A 294 -9.09 14.47 -6.48
C SER A 294 -8.16 14.28 -7.68
N PRO A 295 -7.17 13.37 -7.62
CA PRO A 295 -6.55 12.91 -8.85
C PRO A 295 -7.67 12.30 -9.72
N GLN A 296 -7.77 12.72 -10.98
CA GLN A 296 -8.75 12.18 -11.95
C GLN A 296 -8.73 10.64 -11.99
N CYS A 297 -7.58 10.05 -11.63
CA CYS A 297 -7.40 8.63 -11.43
C CYS A 297 -7.24 8.27 -9.94
N LYS A 298 -8.30 7.66 -9.38
CA LYS A 298 -8.35 7.12 -8.02
C LYS A 298 -7.64 5.77 -7.89
N ILE A 299 -7.02 5.55 -6.74
CA ILE A 299 -6.66 4.19 -6.33
C ILE A 299 -7.92 3.49 -5.81
N LYS A 300 -7.92 2.16 -5.80
CA LYS A 300 -8.95 1.38 -5.08
C LYS A 300 -8.47 1.19 -3.64
N GLY A 301 -9.35 1.31 -2.65
CA GLY A 301 -8.99 1.05 -1.26
C GLY A 301 -8.08 2.11 -0.63
N THR A 302 -7.19 1.67 0.27
CA THR A 302 -6.32 2.54 1.06
C THR A 302 -4.88 2.05 1.00
N LEU A 303 -3.95 2.94 0.69
CA LEU A 303 -2.51 2.72 0.80
C LEU A 303 -1.95 3.68 1.84
N ILE A 304 -1.32 3.13 2.88
CA ILE A 304 -0.61 3.87 3.93
C ILE A 304 0.89 3.69 3.70
N VAL A 305 1.63 4.80 3.72
CA VAL A 305 3.08 4.84 3.47
C VAL A 305 3.76 5.62 4.58
N TRP A 306 4.61 4.95 5.34
CA TRP A 306 5.56 5.59 6.25
C TRP A 306 6.93 5.62 5.57
N SER A 307 7.50 6.81 5.39
CA SER A 307 8.86 7.02 4.91
C SER A 307 9.64 7.72 6.02
N LEU A 308 10.65 7.04 6.55
CA LEU A 308 11.40 7.44 7.73
C LEU A 308 12.88 7.55 7.36
N ILE A 309 13.48 8.71 7.62
CA ILE A 309 14.94 8.84 7.63
C ILE A 309 15.43 8.43 9.02
N LEU A 310 16.40 7.54 9.04
CA LEU A 310 17.02 7.01 10.24
C LEU A 310 18.25 7.85 10.59
N PRO A 311 18.60 7.97 11.87
CA PRO A 311 19.81 8.69 12.25
C PRO A 311 21.03 7.95 11.72
N GLU A 312 22.01 8.72 11.24
CA GLU A 312 23.36 8.18 11.06
C GLU A 312 23.82 7.63 12.41
N LYS A 313 24.51 6.48 12.41
CA LYS A 313 25.05 5.94 13.66
C LYS A 313 25.88 7.02 14.33
N GLY A 314 25.45 7.47 15.51
CA GLY A 314 26.29 8.28 16.38
C GLY A 314 27.55 7.46 16.68
N ASN A 315 28.72 8.05 16.39
CA ASN A 315 29.99 7.58 16.96
C ASN A 315 29.95 7.70 18.48
#